data_AF-A0A967ZK34-F1
#
_entry.id   AF-A0A967ZK34-F1
#
_cell.length_a   1.000
_cell.length_b   1.000
_cell.length_c   1.000
_cell.angle_alpha   90.00
_cell.angle_beta   90.00
_cell.angle_gamma   90.00
#
_symmetry.space_group_name_H-M   'P 1'
#
loop_
_entity.id
_entity.type
_entity.pdbx_description
1 polymer ?
#
loop_
_entity_poly.entity_id
_entity_poly.type
_entity_poly.pdbx_seq_one_letter_code
_entity_poly.pdbx_strand_id
1 'polypeptide(L)' 'MVAEHLPPALEAILLVAEEPLPPELLAQLVGATPAEVEEICADLAARYEQEGRGFVLSRVAGGYRYQTADA' A
#
# COMPACT_ATOMS: atom_id res chain seq x y z
N MET A 1 18.82 -4.13 9.17
CA MET A 1 18.33 -2.74 9.06
C MET A 1 16.85 -2.85 8.81
N VAL A 2 16.05 -2.78 9.87
CA VAL A 2 14.58 -2.75 9.73
C VAL A 2 14.25 -1.38 9.16
N ALA A 3 13.48 -1.33 8.08
CA ALA A 3 13.11 -0.06 7.46
C ALA A 3 12.45 0.83 8.53
N GLU A 4 13.14 1.88 8.97
CA GLU A 4 12.63 2.85 9.96
C GLU A 4 11.39 3.63 9.45
N HIS A 5 10.85 3.26 8.28
CA HIS A 5 9.77 3.93 7.59
C HIS A 5 8.89 2.89 6.85
N LEU A 6 7.97 2.23 7.57
CA LEU A 6 7.04 1.25 6.98
C LEU A 6 6.19 1.83 5.82
N PRO A 7 5.59 3.04 5.93
CA PRO A 7 4.78 3.57 4.83
C PRO A 7 5.58 3.80 3.53
N PRO A 8 6.74 4.49 3.53
CA PRO A 8 7.58 4.61 2.32
C PRO A 8 8.04 3.28 1.74
N ALA A 9 8.28 2.27 2.57
CA ALA A 9 8.63 0.93 2.08
C ALA A 9 7.45 0.27 1.35
N LEU A 10 6.24 0.36 1.91
CA LEU A 10 5.03 -0.14 1.28
C LEU A 10 4.72 0.61 -0.03
N GLU A 11 4.85 1.95 -0.03
CA GLU A 11 4.72 2.79 -1.23
C GLU A 11 5.67 2.31 -2.34
N ALA A 12 6.95 2.10 -2.01
CA ALA A 12 7.96 1.67 -2.98
C ALA A 12 7.68 0.27 -3.54
N ILE A 13 7.28 -0.69 -2.70
CA ILE A 13 6.93 -2.05 -3.14
C ILE A 13 5.70 -2.03 -4.04
N LEU A 14 4.64 -1.30 -3.65
CA LEU A 14 3.39 -1.24 -4.39
C LEU A 14 3.52 -0.45 -5.69
N LEU A 15 4.48 0.47 -5.79
CA LEU A 15 4.77 1.22 -7.00
C LEU A 15 5.34 0.34 -8.12
N VAL A 16 6.12 -0.69 -7.78
CA VAL A 16 6.74 -1.61 -8.75
C VAL A 16 5.94 -2.89 -8.97
N ALA A 17 4.90 -3.14 -8.17
CA ALA A 17 4.10 -4.34 -8.27
C ALA A 17 3.24 -4.35 -9.54
N GLU A 18 3.37 -5.40 -10.34
CA GLU A 18 2.55 -5.61 -11.55
C GLU A 18 1.14 -6.14 -11.21
N GLU A 19 1.02 -6.88 -10.12
CA GLU A 19 -0.22 -7.51 -9.63
C GLU A 19 -0.57 -7.05 -8.21
N PRO A 20 -1.86 -7.11 -7.79
CA PRO A 20 -2.25 -6.80 -6.41
C PRO A 20 -1.51 -7.69 -5.41
N LEU A 21 -0.86 -7.07 -4.42
CA LEU A 21 -0.10 -7.79 -3.40
C LEU A 21 -0.94 -8.01 -2.13
N PRO A 22 -1.08 -9.24 -1.63
CA PRO A 22 -1.81 -9.51 -0.41
C PRO A 22 -1.08 -8.96 0.83
N PRO A 23 -1.81 -8.54 1.89
CA PRO A 23 -1.22 -8.00 3.11
C PRO A 23 -0.17 -8.94 3.73
N GLU A 24 -0.38 -10.25 3.65
CA GLU A 24 0.53 -11.27 4.19
C GLU A 24 1.89 -11.26 3.51
N LEU A 25 1.95 -10.99 2.20
CA LEU A 25 3.20 -10.88 1.46
C LEU A 25 3.90 -9.56 1.77
N LEU A 26 3.15 -8.46 1.77
CA LEU A 26 3.68 -7.13 2.12
C LEU A 26 4.30 -7.14 3.52
N ALA A 27 3.59 -7.73 4.50
CA ALA A 27 4.04 -7.88 5.88
C ALA A 27 5.37 -8.63 5.99
N GLN A 28 5.53 -9.73 5.22
CA GLN A 28 6.78 -10.47 5.14
C GLN A 28 7.94 -9.63 4.56
N LEU A 29 7.67 -8.84 3.53
CA LEU A 29 8.68 -8.02 2.85
C LEU A 29 9.19 -6.87 3.73
N VAL A 30 8.30 -6.22 4.50
CA VAL A 30 8.65 -5.07 5.34
C VAL A 30 8.96 -5.42 6.78
N GLY A 31 8.74 -6.67 7.19
CA GLY A 31 8.97 -7.15 8.55
C GLY A 31 7.95 -6.60 9.56
N ALA A 32 6.67 -6.63 9.19
CA ALA A 32 5.53 -6.21 10.01
C ALA A 32 4.47 -7.31 10.11
N THR A 33 3.38 -7.06 10.83
CA THR A 33 2.18 -7.91 10.82
C THR A 33 1.24 -7.53 9.67
N PRO A 34 0.39 -8.46 9.18
CA PRO A 34 -0.63 -8.14 8.18
C PRO A 34 -1.58 -7.02 8.63
N ALA A 35 -1.93 -6.99 9.93
CA ALA A 35 -2.81 -5.96 10.49
C ALA A 35 -2.18 -4.56 10.42
N GLU A 36 -0.89 -4.42 10.75
CA GLU A 36 -0.17 -3.13 10.61
C GLU A 36 -0.10 -2.69 9.14
N VAL A 37 0.10 -3.62 8.21
CA VAL A 37 0.08 -3.30 6.77
C VAL A 37 -1.30 -2.82 6.33
N GLU A 38 -2.36 -3.50 6.75
CA GLU A 38 -3.73 -3.10 6.41
C GLU A 38 -4.07 -1.70 6.94
N GLU A 39 -3.69 -1.40 8.19
CA GLU A 39 -3.87 -0.08 8.81
C GLU A 39 -3.12 1.00 8.04
N ILE A 40 -1.82 0.79 7.78
CA ILE A 40 -0.99 1.76 7.05
C ILE A 40 -1.51 1.97 5.62
N CYS A 41 -1.89 0.90 4.92
CA CYS A 41 -2.41 1.03 3.56
C CYS A 41 -3.77 1.75 3.54
N ALA A 42 -4.62 1.56 4.55
CA ALA A 42 -5.88 2.29 4.68
C ALA A 42 -5.63 3.78 4.90
N ASP A 43 -4.69 4.13 5.79
CA ASP A 43 -4.31 5.51 6.05
C ASP A 43 -3.71 6.21 4.83
N LEU A 44 -2.83 5.51 4.09
CA LEU A 44 -2.25 6.02 2.84
C LEU A 44 -3.33 6.26 1.78
N ALA A 45 -4.25 5.32 1.60
CA ALA A 45 -5.36 5.45 0.65
C ALA A 45 -6.22 6.69 0.99
N ALA A 46 -6.63 6.82 2.25
CA ALA A 46 -7.41 7.97 2.71
C ALA A 46 -6.66 9.30 2.51
N ARG A 47 -5.34 9.32 2.78
CA ARG A 47 -4.52 10.53 2.59
C ARG A 47 -4.44 10.91 1.11
N TYR A 48 -4.19 9.97 0.21
CA TYR A 48 -4.09 10.26 -1.22
C TYR A 48 -5.41 10.75 -1.82
N GLU A 49 -6.53 10.18 -1.36
CA GLU A 49 -7.87 10.66 -1.73
C GLU A 49 -8.11 12.10 -1.25
N GLN A 50 -7.81 12.39 0.02
CA GLN A 50 -7.95 13.75 0.58
C GLN A 50 -7.05 14.78 -0.12
N GLU A 51 -5.86 14.36 -0.54
CA GLU A 51 -4.91 15.21 -1.28
C GLU A 51 -5.28 15.38 -2.76
N GLY A 52 -6.28 14.66 -3.28
CA GLY A 52 -6.68 14.74 -4.69
C GLY A 52 -5.58 14.27 -5.65
N ARG A 53 -4.85 13.21 -5.30
CA ARG A 53 -3.80 12.64 -6.16
C ARG A 53 -4.38 12.04 -7.43
N GLY A 54 -3.62 12.06 -8.53
CA GLY A 54 -4.00 11.42 -9.81
C GLY A 54 -3.97 9.89 -9.79
N PHE A 55 -3.74 9.28 -8.64
CA PHE A 55 -3.73 7.84 -8.41
C PHE A 55 -4.36 7.53 -7.05
N VAL A 56 -4.86 6.30 -6.91
CA VAL A 56 -5.42 5.77 -5.66
C VAL A 56 -4.70 4.49 -5.27
N LEU A 57 -4.60 4.25 -3.97
CA LEU A 57 -4.22 2.95 -3.42
C LEU A 57 -5.50 2.16 -3.16
N SER A 58 -5.69 1.05 -3.89
CA SER A 58 -6.94 0.29 -3.86
C SER A 58 -6.71 -1.16 -3.47
N ARG A 59 -7.69 -1.76 -2.79
CA ARG A 59 -7.72 -3.18 -2.46
C ARG A 59 -8.58 -3.93 -3.48
N VAL A 60 -7.95 -4.78 -4.30
CA VAL A 60 -8.59 -5.56 -5.37
C VAL A 60 -8.27 -7.04 -5.16
N ALA A 61 -9.30 -7.89 -5.21
CA ALA A 61 -9.16 -9.34 -5.01
C ALA A 61 -8.37 -9.73 -3.73
N GLY A 62 -8.49 -8.92 -2.68
CA GLY A 62 -7.81 -9.13 -1.40
C GLY A 62 -6.41 -8.52 -1.29
N GLY A 63 -5.80 -8.05 -2.38
CA GLY A 63 -4.47 -7.41 -2.38
C GLY A 63 -4.49 -5.91 -2.69
N TYR A 64 -3.40 -5.23 -2.42
CA TYR A 64 -3.22 -3.80 -2.65
C TYR A 64 -2.48 -3.51 -3.96
N ARG A 65 -2.89 -2.45 -4.66
CA ARG A 65 -2.20 -1.91 -5.84
C ARG A 65 -2.47 -0.42 -6.02
N TYR A 66 -1.57 0.25 -6.74
CA TYR A 66 -1.89 1.54 -7.31
C TYR A 66 -2.75 1.41 -8.57
N GLN A 67 -3.66 2.38 -8.73
CA GLN A 67 -4.48 2.58 -9.92
C GLN A 67 -4.60 4.07 -10.22
N THR A 68 -4.89 4.43 -11.46
CA THR A 68 -5.27 5.80 -11.80
C THR A 68 -6.54 6.18 -11.06
N ALA A 69 -6.61 7.40 -10.53
CA ALA A 69 -7.86 7.92 -10.00
C ALA A 69 -8.88 8.03 -11.15
N ASP A 70 -10.15 7.71 -10.88
CA ASP A 70 -11.22 7.99 -11.81
C ASP A 70 -11.39 9.52 -11.92
N ALA A 71 -11.44 10.02 -13.15
CA ALA A 71 -11.54 11.46 -13.45
C ALA A 71 -12.94 12.03 -13.17
#